data_AF-A0A559NN03-F1
#
_entry.id   AF-A0A559NN03-F1
#
_cell.length_a   1.000
_cell.length_b   1.000
_cell.length_c   1.000
_cell.angle_alpha   90.00
_cell.angle_beta   90.00
_cell.angle_gamma   90.00
#
_symmetry.space_group_name_H-M   'P 1'
#
loop_
_entity.id
_entity.type
_entity.pdbx_description
1 polymer ?
#
loop_
_entity_poly.entity_id
_entity_poly.type
_entity_poly.pdbx_seq_one_letter_code
_entity_poly.pdbx_strand_id
1 'polypeptide(L)'
;MEKQTKTQKDAKKKVGTLVKGKSAHTEELVDHYWGSINYVFSLIKASEIKAGLILSFYGILLNIIYQNITAVLQDEVSNILILILLGIWMLCTIISIYFSVRCFIPKIEAQYDPNIFFFGDIISKFGTIHEFSQTFYNISLKEEELFDQLGQQIFIISKISAYKFKCVNLAIRFLAFGLFALLGASIIFTMLKFLFN
;
A
#
# COMPACT_ATOMS: atom_id res chain seq x y z
N MET A 1 35.45 -2.15 -58.27
CA MET A 1 34.20 -2.64 -57.62
C MET A 1 34.38 -2.95 -56.13
N GLU A 2 35.58 -3.26 -55.61
CA GLU A 2 35.79 -3.59 -54.18
C GLU A 2 35.56 -2.46 -53.15
N LYS A 3 35.72 -1.18 -53.52
CA LYS A 3 35.52 -0.05 -52.59
C LYS A 3 34.05 0.16 -52.19
N GLN A 4 33.07 -0.24 -53.01
CA GLN A 4 31.64 -0.07 -52.69
C GLN A 4 31.12 -1.18 -51.75
N THR A 5 31.72 -2.37 -51.78
CA THR A 5 31.31 -3.52 -50.95
C THR A 5 31.78 -3.41 -49.50
N LYS A 6 32.93 -2.78 -49.22
CA LYS A 6 33.40 -2.51 -47.85
C LYS A 6 32.53 -1.47 -47.13
N THR A 7 32.21 -0.36 -47.80
CA THR A 7 31.38 0.72 -47.22
C THR A 7 29.97 0.27 -46.85
N GLN A 8 29.34 -0.62 -47.64
CA GLN A 8 28.03 -1.19 -47.30
C GLN A 8 28.10 -2.17 -46.12
N LYS A 9 29.18 -2.94 -45.98
CA LYS A 9 29.36 -3.88 -44.87
C LYS A 9 29.59 -3.15 -43.54
N ASP A 10 30.35 -2.07 -43.56
CA ASP A 10 30.65 -1.24 -42.39
C ASP A 10 29.44 -0.40 -41.95
N ALA A 11 28.62 0.09 -42.90
CA ALA A 11 27.35 0.74 -42.61
C ALA A 11 26.33 -0.24 -41.99
N LYS A 12 26.20 -1.46 -42.54
CA LYS A 12 25.28 -2.49 -42.01
C LYS A 12 25.68 -2.96 -40.61
N LYS A 13 26.99 -3.04 -40.33
CA LYS A 13 27.52 -3.36 -39.00
C LYS A 13 27.26 -2.25 -37.99
N LYS A 14 27.48 -0.97 -38.35
CA LYS A 14 27.14 0.20 -37.50
C LYS A 14 25.65 0.28 -37.19
N VAL A 15 24.78 0.08 -38.19
CA VAL A 15 23.31 0.08 -38.00
C VAL A 15 22.89 -1.07 -37.07
N GLY A 16 23.45 -2.27 -37.24
CA GLY A 16 23.19 -3.39 -36.33
C GLY A 16 23.64 -3.13 -34.89
N THR A 17 24.76 -2.44 -34.68
CA THR A 17 25.24 -2.06 -33.34
C THR A 17 24.39 -0.96 -32.70
N LEU A 18 23.92 0.02 -33.47
CA LEU A 18 23.04 1.10 -32.98
C LEU A 18 21.63 0.58 -32.63
N VAL A 19 21.07 -0.33 -33.44
CA VAL A 19 19.77 -0.97 -33.15
C VAL A 19 19.87 -1.86 -31.90
N LYS A 20 20.97 -2.60 -31.74
CA LYS A 20 21.21 -3.43 -30.55
C LYS A 20 21.45 -2.61 -29.28
N GLY A 21 22.11 -1.45 -29.40
CA GLY A 21 22.28 -0.51 -28.28
C GLY A 21 20.97 0.15 -27.88
N LYS A 22 20.11 0.49 -28.85
CA LYS A 22 18.79 1.06 -28.58
C LYS A 22 17.86 0.04 -27.92
N SER A 23 17.80 -1.22 -28.41
CA SER A 23 16.96 -2.24 -27.79
C SER A 23 17.39 -2.59 -26.36
N ALA A 24 18.71 -2.65 -26.10
CA ALA A 24 19.23 -2.88 -24.75
C ALA A 24 18.88 -1.75 -23.77
N HIS A 25 18.92 -0.49 -24.23
CA HIS A 25 18.53 0.66 -23.41
C HIS A 25 17.03 0.68 -23.11
N THR A 26 16.20 0.31 -24.09
CA THR A 26 14.75 0.20 -23.92
C THR A 26 14.37 -0.93 -22.97
N GLU A 27 15.02 -2.09 -23.06
CA GLU A 27 14.87 -3.19 -22.09
C GLU A 27 15.24 -2.76 -20.66
N GLU A 28 16.38 -2.09 -20.48
CA GLU A 28 16.82 -1.56 -19.18
C GLU A 28 15.82 -0.54 -18.61
N LEU A 29 15.28 0.36 -19.45
CA LEU A 29 14.22 1.29 -19.02
C LEU A 29 12.96 0.53 -18.58
N VAL A 30 12.47 -0.43 -19.36
CA VAL A 30 11.29 -1.22 -18.98
C VAL A 30 11.51 -1.90 -17.61
N ASP A 31 12.69 -2.47 -17.40
CA ASP A 31 13.08 -3.06 -16.11
C ASP A 31 13.05 -2.06 -14.96
N HIS A 32 13.52 -0.81 -15.18
CA HIS A 32 13.45 0.25 -14.16
C HIS A 32 12.00 0.65 -13.81
N TYR A 33 11.13 0.75 -14.81
CA TYR A 33 9.71 1.04 -14.58
C TYR A 33 9.03 -0.10 -13.82
N TRP A 34 9.27 -1.35 -14.23
CA TRP A 34 8.73 -2.51 -13.53
C TRP A 34 9.28 -2.66 -12.12
N GLY A 35 10.57 -2.36 -11.92
CA GLY A 35 11.21 -2.27 -10.62
C GLY A 35 10.53 -1.25 -9.71
N SER A 36 10.21 -0.07 -10.23
CA SER A 36 9.47 0.98 -9.51
C SER A 36 8.05 0.53 -9.14
N ILE A 37 7.35 -0.12 -10.08
CA ILE A 37 6.02 -0.70 -9.84
C ILE A 37 6.06 -1.72 -8.70
N ASN A 38 7.01 -2.66 -8.75
CA ASN A 38 7.18 -3.69 -7.73
C ASN A 38 7.58 -3.11 -6.36
N TYR A 39 8.42 -2.08 -6.35
CA TYR A 39 8.76 -1.34 -5.13
C TYR A 39 7.51 -0.75 -4.48
N VAL A 40 6.68 -0.03 -5.25
CA VAL A 40 5.44 0.58 -4.72
C VAL A 40 4.43 -0.47 -4.27
N PHE A 41 4.28 -1.59 -5.00
CA PHE A 41 3.45 -2.71 -4.54
C PHE A 41 3.96 -3.33 -3.25
N SER A 42 5.28 -3.43 -3.08
CA SER A 42 5.87 -3.93 -1.84
C SER A 42 5.57 -3.01 -0.66
N LEU A 43 5.59 -1.69 -0.89
CA LEU A 43 5.16 -0.70 0.09
C LEU A 43 3.67 -0.86 0.46
N ILE A 44 2.78 -1.06 -0.53
CA ILE A 44 1.35 -1.33 -0.29
C ILE A 44 1.19 -2.58 0.58
N LYS A 45 1.82 -3.70 0.21
CA LYS A 45 1.77 -4.95 0.99
C LYS A 45 2.25 -4.74 2.42
N ALA A 46 3.35 -4.00 2.61
CA ALA A 46 3.85 -3.69 3.95
C ALA A 46 2.85 -2.88 4.78
N SER A 47 2.13 -1.93 4.17
CA SER A 47 1.10 -1.15 4.86
C SER A 47 -0.12 -1.98 5.28
N GLU A 48 -0.54 -2.94 4.45
CA GLU A 48 -1.63 -3.87 4.75
C GLU A 48 -1.25 -4.87 5.84
N ILE A 49 -0.02 -5.40 5.80
CA ILE A 49 0.52 -6.28 6.85
C ILE A 49 0.52 -5.56 8.19
N LYS A 50 1.00 -4.31 8.23
CA LYS A 50 0.99 -3.49 9.46
C LYS A 50 -0.43 -3.28 9.99
N ALA A 51 -1.39 -2.96 9.12
CA ALA A 51 -2.80 -2.82 9.51
C ALA A 51 -3.38 -4.13 10.07
N GLY A 52 -3.00 -5.27 9.50
CA GLY A 52 -3.40 -6.60 9.95
C GLY A 52 -2.86 -6.92 11.33
N LEU A 53 -1.57 -6.66 11.57
CA LEU A 53 -0.94 -6.82 12.89
C LEU A 53 -1.63 -5.99 13.97
N ILE A 54 -2.01 -4.74 13.65
CA ILE A 54 -2.77 -3.88 14.56
C ILE A 54 -4.13 -4.49 14.90
N LEU A 55 -4.85 -5.01 13.90
CA LEU A 55 -6.14 -5.67 14.12
C LEU A 55 -6.00 -6.92 15.02
N SER A 56 -4.99 -7.75 14.75
CA SER A 56 -4.69 -8.92 15.58
C SER A 56 -4.34 -8.54 17.00
N PHE A 57 -3.54 -7.49 17.19
CA PHE A 57 -3.21 -6.96 18.51
C PHE A 57 -4.46 -6.51 19.26
N TYR A 58 -5.37 -5.77 18.63
CA TYR A 58 -6.64 -5.40 19.26
C TYR A 58 -7.53 -6.60 19.57
N GLY A 59 -7.55 -7.63 18.72
CA GLY A 59 -8.28 -8.87 18.99
C GLY A 59 -7.84 -9.50 20.32
N ILE A 60 -6.53 -9.55 20.57
CA ILE A 60 -5.96 -10.04 21.83
C ILE A 60 -6.30 -9.09 22.98
N LEU A 61 -6.05 -7.79 22.80
CA LEU A 61 -6.24 -6.77 23.84
C LEU A 61 -7.70 -6.72 24.34
N LEU A 62 -8.66 -6.68 23.41
CA LEU A 62 -10.08 -6.65 23.73
C LEU A 62 -10.54 -7.94 24.40
N ASN A 63 -9.97 -9.09 24.03
CA ASN A 63 -10.28 -10.35 24.70
C ASN A 63 -9.86 -10.33 26.18
N ILE A 64 -8.63 -9.87 26.48
CA ILE A 64 -8.14 -9.72 27.85
C ILE A 64 -9.05 -8.77 28.64
N ILE A 65 -9.40 -7.62 28.06
CA ILE A 65 -10.25 -6.63 28.72
C ILE A 65 -11.65 -7.19 28.97
N TYR A 66 -12.23 -7.90 28.01
CA TYR A 66 -13.54 -8.53 28.15
C TYR A 66 -13.59 -9.51 29.32
N GLN A 67 -12.54 -10.30 29.53
CA GLN A 67 -12.46 -11.25 30.66
C GLN A 67 -12.38 -10.54 32.02
N ASN A 68 -11.80 -9.34 32.07
CA ASN A 68 -11.51 -8.62 33.31
C ASN A 68 -12.53 -7.50 33.61
N ILE A 69 -13.48 -7.23 32.71
CA ILE A 69 -14.40 -6.08 32.82
C ILE A 69 -15.29 -6.14 34.07
N THR A 70 -15.79 -7.34 34.43
CA THR A 70 -16.67 -7.52 35.59
C THR A 70 -15.95 -7.22 36.91
N ALA A 71 -14.67 -7.62 37.01
CA ALA A 71 -13.85 -7.34 38.19
C ALA A 71 -13.58 -5.83 38.37
N VAL A 72 -13.52 -5.08 37.27
CA VAL A 72 -13.33 -3.62 37.31
C VAL A 72 -14.64 -2.89 37.59
N LEU A 73 -15.77 -3.35 37.04
CA LEU A 73 -17.08 -2.70 37.20
C LEU A 73 -17.72 -2.89 38.57
N GLN A 74 -17.36 -3.96 39.29
CA GLN A 74 -17.88 -4.25 40.64
C GLN A 74 -17.04 -3.61 41.76
N ASP A 75 -15.91 -2.99 41.43
CA ASP A 75 -15.04 -2.34 42.41
C ASP A 75 -15.57 -0.93 42.73
N GLU A 76 -15.85 -0.64 44.01
CA GLU A 76 -16.44 0.62 44.48
C GLU A 76 -15.49 1.83 44.32
N VAL A 77 -14.22 1.59 43.95
CA VAL A 77 -13.15 2.61 43.81
C VAL A 77 -13.14 3.28 42.43
N SER A 78 -14.24 3.22 41.68
CA SER A 78 -14.31 3.82 40.34
C SER A 78 -14.32 5.36 40.40
N ASN A 79 -13.14 5.95 40.21
CA ASN A 79 -12.98 7.40 40.09
C ASN A 79 -13.43 7.86 38.69
N ILE A 80 -14.14 8.99 38.61
CA ILE A 80 -14.58 9.61 37.36
C ILE A 80 -13.42 9.80 36.36
N LEU A 81 -12.20 10.04 36.87
CA LEU A 81 -10.99 10.15 36.05
C LEU A 81 -10.66 8.86 35.28
N ILE A 82 -10.79 7.69 35.93
CA ILE A 82 -10.54 6.38 35.30
C ILE A 82 -11.57 6.14 34.20
N LEU A 83 -12.85 6.44 34.48
CA LEU A 83 -13.92 6.28 33.50
C LEU A 83 -13.68 7.14 32.25
N ILE A 84 -13.23 8.39 32.42
CA ILE A 84 -12.86 9.28 31.30
C ILE A 84 -11.69 8.66 30.49
N LEU A 85 -10.66 8.16 31.17
CA LEU A 85 -9.48 7.59 30.50
C LEU A 85 -9.82 6.31 29.71
N LEU A 86 -10.70 5.46 30.26
CA LEU A 86 -11.23 4.28 29.57
C LEU A 86 -12.10 4.67 28.37
N GLY A 87 -12.91 5.72 28.50
CA GLY A 87 -13.68 6.28 27.39
C GLY A 87 -12.79 6.76 26.24
N ILE A 88 -11.71 7.49 26.56
CA ILE A 88 -10.71 7.93 25.58
C ILE A 88 -10.05 6.72 24.91
N TRP A 89 -9.63 5.71 25.68
CA TRP A 89 -9.05 4.48 25.13
C TRP A 89 -10.00 3.77 24.16
N MET A 90 -11.28 3.65 24.50
CA MET A 90 -12.30 3.05 23.62
C MET A 90 -12.45 3.83 22.32
N LEU A 91 -12.53 5.17 22.39
CA LEU A 91 -12.62 6.02 21.21
C LEU A 91 -11.38 5.88 20.31
N CYS A 92 -10.18 5.90 20.89
CA CYS A 92 -8.93 5.68 20.15
C CYS A 92 -8.91 4.30 19.47
N THR A 93 -9.37 3.26 20.16
CA THR A 93 -9.45 1.90 19.63
C THR A 93 -10.38 1.83 18.42
N ILE A 94 -11.59 2.39 18.51
CA ILE A 94 -12.56 2.43 17.41
C ILE A 94 -11.98 3.16 16.19
N ILE A 95 -11.39 4.34 16.41
CA ILE A 95 -10.79 5.14 15.32
C ILE A 95 -9.62 4.38 14.68
N SER A 96 -8.78 3.74 15.49
CA SER A 96 -7.66 2.94 15.00
C SER A 96 -8.12 1.76 14.15
N ILE A 97 -9.12 1.00 14.62
CA ILE A 97 -9.68 -0.14 13.87
C ILE A 97 -10.28 0.34 12.55
N TYR A 98 -11.03 1.45 12.57
CA TYR A 98 -11.61 2.04 11.36
C TYR A 98 -10.55 2.35 10.30
N PHE A 99 -9.43 2.98 10.68
CA PHE A 99 -8.36 3.28 9.73
C PHE A 99 -7.59 2.04 9.27
N SER A 100 -7.43 1.02 10.13
CA SER A 100 -6.85 -0.26 9.72
C SER A 100 -7.72 -0.99 8.70
N VAL A 101 -9.04 -1.07 8.90
CA VAL A 101 -9.96 -1.67 7.93
C VAL A 101 -9.93 -0.92 6.59
N ARG A 102 -9.91 0.42 6.65
CA ARG A 102 -9.84 1.27 5.46
C ARG A 102 -8.53 1.09 4.67
N CYS A 103 -7.47 0.59 5.29
CA CYS A 103 -6.23 0.22 4.62
C CYS A 103 -6.43 -0.99 3.68
N PHE A 104 -7.31 -1.94 4.03
CA PHE A 104 -7.57 -3.14 3.22
C PHE A 104 -8.52 -2.89 2.04
N ILE A 105 -9.43 -1.93 2.17
CA ILE A 105 -10.44 -1.69 1.13
C ILE A 105 -9.74 -1.29 -0.18
N PRO A 106 -9.95 -2.04 -1.28
CA PRO A 106 -9.37 -1.69 -2.56
C PRO A 106 -9.99 -0.39 -3.07
N LYS A 107 -9.14 0.57 -3.42
CA LYS A 107 -9.57 1.80 -4.09
C LYS A 107 -9.15 1.75 -5.54
N ILE A 108 -10.14 1.74 -6.41
CA ILE A 108 -9.94 1.87 -7.85
C ILE A 108 -10.13 3.36 -8.15
N GLU A 109 -9.05 4.02 -8.57
CA GLU A 109 -9.17 5.35 -9.16
C GLU A 109 -9.88 5.17 -10.52
N ALA A 110 -10.79 6.08 -10.89
CA ALA A 110 -11.55 5.97 -12.14
C ALA A 110 -11.17 7.03 -13.18
N GLN A 111 -10.29 7.97 -12.82
CA GLN A 111 -9.84 9.05 -13.69
C GLN A 111 -8.42 8.81 -14.19
N TYR A 112 -8.29 8.00 -15.24
CA TYR A 112 -7.10 7.89 -16.07
C TYR A 112 -7.48 7.26 -17.42
N ASP A 113 -6.61 7.45 -18.41
CA ASP A 113 -6.80 6.91 -19.75
C ASP A 113 -6.69 5.38 -19.75
N PRO A 114 -7.44 4.67 -20.62
CA PRO A 114 -7.39 3.21 -20.69
C PRO A 114 -5.96 2.68 -20.79
N ASN A 115 -5.54 1.87 -19.82
CA ASN A 115 -4.14 1.45 -19.70
C ASN A 115 -3.99 -0.07 -19.81
N ILE A 116 -3.10 -0.56 -20.69
CA ILE A 116 -2.93 -2.01 -20.93
C ILE A 116 -2.34 -2.77 -19.74
N PHE A 117 -1.75 -2.07 -18.77
CA PHE A 117 -1.20 -2.66 -17.54
C PHE A 117 -2.21 -2.64 -16.38
N PHE A 118 -3.34 -1.95 -16.53
CA PHE A 118 -4.36 -1.89 -15.49
C PHE A 118 -5.35 -3.03 -15.63
N PHE A 119 -5.34 -3.97 -14.66
CA PHE A 119 -6.14 -5.20 -14.73
C PHE A 119 -7.64 -4.96 -14.98
N GLY A 120 -8.22 -3.90 -14.40
CA GLY A 120 -9.63 -3.59 -14.59
C GLY A 120 -9.95 -3.14 -16.02
N ASP A 121 -9.01 -2.46 -16.68
CA ASP A 121 -9.16 -1.97 -18.04
C ASP A 121 -8.96 -3.11 -19.05
N ILE A 122 -8.01 -4.02 -18.80
CA ILE A 122 -7.79 -5.23 -19.62
C ILE A 122 -9.12 -5.97 -19.84
N ILE A 123 -9.93 -6.12 -18.79
CA ILE A 123 -11.19 -6.85 -18.85
C ILE A 123 -12.36 -6.00 -19.38
N SER A 124 -12.38 -4.70 -19.10
CA SER A 124 -13.54 -3.84 -19.38
C SER A 124 -13.43 -3.00 -20.66
N LYS A 125 -12.22 -2.73 -21.15
CA LYS A 125 -11.95 -1.76 -22.24
C LYS A 125 -11.19 -2.34 -23.43
N PHE A 126 -10.52 -3.48 -23.30
CA PHE A 126 -9.66 -4.05 -24.37
C PHE A 126 -10.24 -5.28 -25.09
N GLY A 127 -11.54 -5.53 -24.95
CA GLY A 127 -12.26 -6.53 -25.74
C GLY A 127 -11.89 -7.98 -25.44
N THR A 128 -11.67 -8.77 -26.48
CA THR A 128 -11.33 -10.20 -26.39
C THR A 128 -9.84 -10.44 -26.15
N ILE A 129 -9.48 -11.66 -25.77
CA ILE A 129 -8.08 -12.07 -25.54
C ILE A 129 -7.19 -11.79 -26.76
N HIS A 130 -7.70 -12.02 -27.98
CA HIS A 130 -6.94 -11.77 -29.21
C HIS A 130 -6.74 -10.28 -29.49
N GLU A 131 -7.78 -9.46 -29.27
CA GLU A 131 -7.70 -8.01 -29.44
C GLU A 131 -6.74 -7.37 -28.44
N PHE A 132 -6.80 -7.78 -27.17
CA PHE A 132 -5.85 -7.34 -26.16
C PHE A 132 -4.42 -7.75 -26.52
N SER A 133 -4.20 -9.01 -26.93
CA SER A 133 -2.86 -9.50 -27.30
C SER A 133 -2.24 -8.69 -28.45
N GLN A 134 -3.02 -8.38 -29.49
CA GLN A 134 -2.57 -7.52 -30.59
C GLN A 134 -2.31 -6.09 -30.12
N THR A 135 -3.21 -5.52 -29.31
CA THR A 135 -3.07 -4.16 -28.78
C THR A 135 -1.81 -4.03 -27.90
N PHE A 136 -1.60 -4.99 -27.02
CA PHE A 136 -0.42 -5.08 -26.16
C PHE A 136 0.87 -5.17 -26.99
N TYR A 137 0.90 -6.03 -28.02
CA TYR A 137 2.04 -6.13 -28.92
C TYR A 137 2.31 -4.81 -29.65
N ASN A 138 1.28 -4.18 -30.20
CA ASN A 138 1.41 -2.94 -30.97
C ASN A 138 1.90 -1.76 -30.12
N ILE A 139 1.42 -1.63 -28.87
CA ILE A 139 1.89 -0.61 -27.94
C ILE A 139 3.32 -0.92 -27.48
N SER A 140 3.67 -2.18 -27.25
CA SER A 140 5.02 -2.59 -26.86
C SER A 140 6.08 -2.27 -27.92
N LEU A 141 5.70 -2.17 -29.19
CA LEU A 141 6.59 -1.72 -30.27
C LEU A 141 6.84 -0.20 -30.29
N LYS A 142 5.97 0.57 -29.64
CA LYS A 142 6.03 2.04 -29.59
C LYS A 142 6.53 2.50 -28.23
N GLU A 143 7.83 2.74 -28.12
CA GLU A 143 8.51 3.12 -26.87
C GLU A 143 7.82 4.26 -26.12
N GLU A 144 7.39 5.32 -26.82
CA GLU A 144 6.73 6.48 -26.21
C GLU A 144 5.39 6.13 -25.56
N GLU A 145 4.51 5.40 -26.27
CA GLU A 145 3.22 4.93 -25.73
C GLU A 145 3.42 3.93 -24.59
N LEU A 146 4.41 3.04 -24.71
CA LEU A 146 4.75 2.05 -23.68
C LEU A 146 5.19 2.73 -22.38
N PHE A 147 6.14 3.66 -22.45
CA PHE A 147 6.67 4.34 -21.26
C PHE A 147 5.67 5.31 -20.65
N ASP A 148 4.82 5.95 -21.45
CA ASP A 148 3.72 6.76 -20.94
C ASP A 148 2.76 5.90 -20.11
N GLN A 149 2.29 4.76 -20.64
CA GLN A 149 1.39 3.86 -19.91
C GLN A 149 2.02 3.25 -18.65
N LEU A 150 3.30 2.90 -18.69
CA LEU A 150 4.03 2.45 -17.49
C LEU A 150 4.14 3.58 -16.45
N GLY A 151 4.41 4.81 -16.89
CA GLY A 151 4.47 6.00 -16.03
C GLY A 151 3.13 6.30 -15.35
N GLN A 152 2.04 6.26 -16.10
CA GLN A 152 0.68 6.37 -15.56
C GLN A 152 0.41 5.31 -14.48
N GLN A 153 0.79 4.05 -14.75
CA GLN A 153 0.63 2.97 -13.78
C GLN A 153 1.41 3.25 -12.49
N ILE A 154 2.67 3.69 -12.57
CA ILE A 154 3.49 4.10 -11.41
C ILE A 154 2.80 5.21 -10.61
N PHE A 155 2.26 6.22 -11.30
CA PHE A 155 1.59 7.34 -10.64
C PHE A 155 0.34 6.87 -9.87
N ILE A 156 -0.52 6.08 -10.51
CA ILE A 156 -1.76 5.57 -9.91
C ILE A 156 -1.46 4.69 -8.69
N ILE A 157 -0.56 3.71 -8.81
CA ILE A 157 -0.22 2.84 -7.66
C ILE A 157 0.48 3.62 -6.54
N SER A 158 1.25 4.67 -6.86
CA SER A 158 1.87 5.53 -5.85
C SER A 158 0.84 6.33 -5.07
N LYS A 159 -0.21 6.84 -5.74
CA LYS A 159 -1.33 7.52 -5.07
C LYS A 159 -2.08 6.58 -4.12
N ILE A 160 -2.32 5.33 -4.55
CA ILE A 160 -2.93 4.29 -3.70
C ILE A 160 -2.04 3.98 -2.49
N SER A 161 -0.73 3.81 -2.72
CA SER A 161 0.25 3.57 -1.66
C SER A 161 0.25 4.71 -0.63
N ALA A 162 0.39 5.96 -1.07
CA ALA A 162 0.38 7.12 -0.18
C ALA A 162 -0.88 7.19 0.69
N TYR A 163 -2.04 6.88 0.11
CA TYR A 163 -3.30 6.81 0.83
C TYR A 163 -3.29 5.71 1.91
N LYS A 164 -2.89 4.49 1.57
CA LYS A 164 -2.81 3.35 2.51
C LYS A 164 -1.81 3.62 3.64
N PHE A 165 -0.65 4.20 3.31
CA PHE A 165 0.33 4.65 4.32
C PHE A 165 -0.25 5.69 5.28
N LYS A 166 -1.02 6.66 4.77
CA LYS A 166 -1.69 7.65 5.61
C LYS A 166 -2.68 6.99 6.57
N CYS A 167 -3.47 6.03 6.09
CA CYS A 167 -4.42 5.29 6.92
C CYS A 167 -3.70 4.47 8.00
N VAL A 168 -2.70 3.66 7.65
CA VAL A 168 -2.00 2.82 8.64
C VAL A 168 -1.22 3.65 9.65
N ASN A 169 -0.59 4.75 9.24
CA ASN A 169 0.10 5.65 10.17
C ASN A 169 -0.86 6.29 11.18
N LEU A 170 -2.06 6.65 10.74
CA LEU A 170 -3.07 7.20 11.64
C LEU A 170 -3.59 6.12 12.61
N ALA A 171 -3.80 4.90 12.14
CA ALA A 171 -4.13 3.76 13.00
C ALA A 171 -3.06 3.53 14.07
N ILE A 172 -1.78 3.49 13.70
CA ILE A 172 -0.67 3.31 14.65
C ILE A 172 -0.64 4.41 15.71
N ARG A 173 -0.88 5.67 15.32
CA ARG A 173 -0.92 6.79 16.29
C ARG A 173 -2.04 6.61 17.30
N PHE A 174 -3.26 6.30 16.84
CA PHE A 174 -4.38 6.05 17.75
C PHE A 174 -4.19 4.82 18.62
N LEU A 175 -3.55 3.77 18.10
CA LEU A 175 -3.11 2.62 18.90
C LEU A 175 -2.17 3.05 20.02
N ALA A 176 -1.14 3.84 19.71
CA ALA A 176 -0.19 4.31 20.72
C ALA A 176 -0.89 5.17 21.79
N PHE A 177 -1.69 6.15 21.37
CA PHE A 177 -2.45 7.00 22.31
C PHE A 177 -3.42 6.19 23.17
N GLY A 178 -4.15 5.24 22.57
CA GLY A 178 -5.02 4.34 23.28
C GLY A 178 -4.25 3.52 24.32
N LEU A 179 -3.11 2.93 23.94
CA LEU A 179 -2.31 2.13 24.84
C LEU A 179 -1.81 2.94 26.05
N PHE A 180 -1.36 4.19 25.83
CA PHE A 180 -0.98 5.08 26.93
C PHE A 180 -2.16 5.41 27.86
N ALA A 181 -3.34 5.67 27.31
CA ALA A 181 -4.54 5.92 28.11
C ALA A 181 -4.92 4.68 28.94
N LEU A 182 -4.86 3.49 28.36
CA LEU A 182 -5.14 2.23 29.05
C LEU A 182 -4.13 1.93 30.17
N LEU A 183 -2.84 2.10 29.90
CA LEU A 183 -1.78 1.91 30.90
C LEU A 183 -1.90 2.93 32.04
N GLY A 184 -2.17 4.20 31.72
CA GLY A 184 -2.42 5.23 32.72
C GLY A 184 -3.62 4.89 33.60
N ALA A 185 -4.71 4.38 33.01
CA ALA A 185 -5.90 3.99 33.74
C ALA A 185 -5.61 2.84 34.72
N SER A 186 -4.86 1.84 34.24
CA SER A 186 -4.45 0.69 35.04
C SER A 186 -3.57 1.10 36.24
N ILE A 187 -2.57 1.96 36.01
CA ILE A 187 -1.67 2.44 37.08
C ILE A 187 -2.45 3.22 38.15
N ILE A 188 -3.32 4.16 37.72
CA ILE A 188 -4.13 4.96 38.66
C ILE A 188 -5.06 4.05 39.46
N PHE A 189 -5.70 3.08 38.80
CA PHE A 189 -6.56 2.10 39.45
C PHE A 189 -5.81 1.30 40.53
N THR A 190 -4.62 0.77 40.21
CA THR A 190 -3.81 0.03 41.19
C THR A 190 -3.34 0.91 42.34
N MET A 191 -2.93 2.16 42.07
CA MET A 191 -2.49 3.10 43.11
C MET A 191 -3.63 3.47 44.06
N LEU A 192 -4.83 3.75 43.53
CA LEU A 192 -6.01 4.01 44.37
C LEU A 192 -6.37 2.80 45.21
N LYS A 193 -6.36 1.61 44.60
CA LYS A 193 -6.63 0.37 45.34
C LYS A 193 -5.63 0.13 46.47
N PHE A 194 -4.35 0.43 46.26
CA PHE A 194 -3.32 0.33 47.30
C PHE A 194 -3.48 1.38 48.41
N LEU A 195 -3.98 2.58 48.09
CA LEU A 195 -4.17 3.66 49.07
C LEU A 195 -5.41 3.46 49.95
N PHE A 196 -6.48 2.89 49.39
CA PHE A 196 -7.77 2.70 50.06
C PHE A 196 -7.98 1.29 50.67
N ASN A 197 -6.98 0.41 50.55
CA ASN A 197 -6.96 -0.94 51.15
C ASN A 197 -5.94 -1.02 52.28
#